data_AF-A0A957S1T6-F1
#
_entry.id   AF-A0A957S1T6-F1
#
_cell.length_a   1.000
_cell.length_b   1.000
_cell.length_c   1.000
_cell.angle_alpha   90.00
_cell.angle_beta   90.00
_cell.angle_gamma   90.00
#
_symmetry.space_group_name_H-M   'P 1'
#
loop_
_entity.id
_entity.type
_entity.pdbx_description
1 polymer ?
#
loop_
_entity_poly.entity_id
_entity_poly.type
_entity_poly.pdbx_seq_one_letter_code
_entity_poly.pdbx_strand_id
1 'polypeptide(L)' 'MNRTLVPRHRFEELVEEALEDIPEGLWEVIDNVAVTVEEWPTRRQMFDAGLPPGHTLLGLYEGVPLTERGAHYGLVPP' A
#
# COMPACT_ATOMS: atom_id res chain seq x y z
N MET A 1 10.32 -11.38 23.68
CA MET A 1 9.19 -11.33 22.73
C MET A 1 9.43 -12.39 21.66
N ASN A 2 8.59 -13.42 21.60
CA ASN A 2 8.62 -14.39 20.49
C ASN A 2 8.06 -13.69 19.26
N ARG A 3 8.93 -13.35 18.30
CA ARG A 3 8.49 -12.89 16.97
C ARG A 3 7.98 -14.11 16.22
N THR A 4 6.67 -14.20 16.02
CA THR A 4 6.12 -15.13 15.04
C THR A 4 6.52 -14.63 13.66
N LEU A 5 7.46 -15.31 13.00
CA LEU A 5 7.84 -15.01 11.63
C LEU A 5 6.78 -15.63 10.72
N VAL A 6 5.97 -14.78 10.08
CA VAL A 6 5.05 -15.20 9.02
C VAL A 6 5.84 -15.24 7.72
N PRO A 7 5.89 -16.37 6.99
CA PRO A 7 6.50 -16.40 5.67
C PRO A 7 5.83 -15.42 4.71
N ARG A 8 6.59 -14.83 3.78
CA ARG A 8 6.09 -13.82 2.84
C ARG A 8 4.79 -14.24 2.14
N HIS A 9 4.76 -15.45 1.56
CA HIS A 9 3.58 -15.97 0.87
C HIS A 9 2.33 -16.00 1.77
N ARG A 10 2.50 -16.40 3.04
CA ARG A 10 1.37 -16.46 3.97
C ARG A 10 0.89 -15.06 4.35
N PHE A 11 1.79 -14.08 4.41
CA PHE A 11 1.40 -12.69 4.62
C PHE A 11 0.67 -12.13 3.39
N GLU A 12 1.11 -12.46 2.18
CA GLU A 12 0.44 -12.06 0.93
C GLU A 12 -0.98 -12.63 0.85
N GLU A 13 -1.19 -13.90 1.21
CA GLU A 13 -2.53 -14.51 1.33
C GLU A 13 -3.41 -13.75 2.33
N LEU A 14 -2.88 -13.38 3.49
CA LEU A 14 -3.63 -12.61 4.50
C LEU A 14 -3.99 -11.20 4.00
N VAL A 15 -3.13 -10.60 3.17
CA VAL A 15 -3.42 -9.31 2.53
C VAL A 15 -4.53 -9.48 1.51
N GLU A 16 -4.52 -10.54 0.70
CA GLU A 16 -5.59 -10.85 -0.26
C GLU A 16 -6.92 -11.08 0.45
N GLU A 17 -6.97 -11.90 1.51
CA GLU A 17 -8.14 -12.10 2.37
C GLU A 17 -8.67 -10.74 2.89
N ALA A 18 -7.78 -9.86 3.36
CA ALA A 18 -8.16 -8.53 3.85
C ALA A 18 -8.67 -7.59 2.76
N LEU A 19 -8.21 -7.74 1.51
CA LEU A 19 -8.73 -7.00 0.37
C LEU A 19 -10.12 -7.48 0.00
N GLU A 20 -10.39 -8.78 -0.01
CA GLU A 20 -11.72 -9.35 -0.29
C GLU A 20 -12.78 -8.87 0.71
N ASP A 21 -12.39 -8.58 1.95
CA ASP A 21 -13.26 -8.04 3.00
C ASP A 21 -13.58 -6.54 2.83
N ILE A 22 -13.02 -5.85 1.83
CA ILE A 22 -13.31 -4.44 1.57
C ILE A 22 -14.76 -4.28 1.11
N PRO A 23 -15.56 -3.41 1.77
CA PRO A 23 -16.93 -3.13 1.36
C PRO A 23 -17.06 -2.75 -0.12
N GLU A 24 -18.07 -3.29 -0.80
CA GLU A 24 -18.31 -3.09 -2.24
C GLU A 24 -18.22 -1.61 -2.67
N GLY A 25 -18.79 -0.70 -1.87
CA GLY A 25 -18.80 0.75 -2.16
C GLY A 25 -17.44 1.45 -2.06
N LEU A 26 -16.39 0.80 -1.54
CA LEU A 26 -15.04 1.36 -1.50
C LEU A 26 -14.19 0.98 -2.70
N TRP A 27 -14.58 -0.02 -3.49
CA TRP A 27 -13.80 -0.42 -4.67
C TRP A 27 -13.69 0.67 -5.73
N GLU A 28 -14.71 1.51 -5.88
CA GLU A 28 -14.67 2.64 -6.81
C GLU A 28 -13.57 3.67 -6.49
N VAL A 29 -13.22 3.83 -5.20
CA VAL A 29 -12.20 4.81 -4.77
C VAL A 29 -10.80 4.22 -4.67
N ILE A 30 -10.67 2.89 -4.75
CA ILE A 30 -9.38 2.19 -4.86
C ILE A 30 -9.16 1.61 -6.25
N ASP A 31 -10.03 1.94 -7.21
CA ASP A 31 -9.84 1.60 -8.62
C ASP A 31 -8.51 2.18 -9.10
N ASN A 32 -7.75 1.37 -9.85
CA ASN A 32 -6.39 1.70 -10.31
C ASN A 32 -5.36 1.93 -9.17
N VAL A 33 -5.45 1.12 -8.11
CA VAL A 33 -4.43 0.98 -7.07
C VAL A 33 -3.88 -0.45 -7.11
N ALA A 34 -2.54 -0.57 -7.08
CA ALA A 34 -1.87 -1.85 -6.86
C ALA A 34 -1.43 -1.93 -5.40
N VAL A 35 -1.65 -3.08 -4.77
CA VAL A 35 -1.17 -3.38 -3.42
C VAL A 35 0.04 -4.28 -3.53
N THR A 36 1.15 -3.88 -2.90
CA THR A 36 2.40 -4.64 -2.88
C THR A 36 2.83 -4.93 -1.44
N VAL A 37 3.50 -6.07 -1.25
CA VAL A 37 4.05 -6.49 0.04
C VAL A 37 5.57 -6.44 -0.03
N GLU A 38 6.14 -5.61 0.85
CA GLU A 38 7.58 -5.44 1.02
C GLU A 38 8.00 -5.77 2.46
N GLU A 39 9.20 -6.31 2.63
CA GLU A 39 9.70 -6.69 3.96
C GLU A 39 10.00 -5.47 4.83
N TRP A 40 10.58 -4.42 4.24
CA TRP A 40 10.91 -3.17 4.91
C TRP A 40 10.74 -1.98 3.97
N PRO A 41 10.28 -0.83 4.48
CA PRO A 41 10.24 0.39 3.69
C PRO A 41 11.66 0.88 3.36
N THR A 42 11.79 1.52 2.22
CA THR A 42 13.04 2.20 1.84
C THR A 42 13.30 3.42 2.73
N ARG A 43 14.55 3.89 2.75
CA ARG A 43 14.91 5.12 3.49
C ARG A 43 14.12 6.35 3.03
N ARG A 44 13.83 6.43 1.73
CA ARG A 44 13.05 7.53 1.16
C ARG A 44 11.60 7.47 1.64
N GLN A 45 10.97 6.31 1.53
CA GLN A 45 9.61 6.09 2.03
C GLN A 45 9.50 6.41 3.53
N MET A 46 10.49 6.02 4.34
CA MET A 46 10.55 6.36 5.77
C MET A 46 10.66 7.87 6.02
N PHE A 47 11.45 8.58 5.21
CA PHE A 47 11.58 10.03 5.30
C PHE A 47 10.29 10.74 4.88
N ASP A 48 9.74 10.35 3.72
CA ASP A 48 8.52 10.92 3.15
C ASP A 48 7.29 10.67 4.04
N ALA A 49 7.25 9.52 4.74
CA ALA A 49 6.18 9.20 5.69
C ALA A 49 6.21 10.06 6.97
N GLY A 50 7.31 10.76 7.27
CA GLY A 50 7.40 11.70 8.39
C GLY A 50 7.14 11.09 9.78
N LEU A 51 7.29 9.77 9.93
CA LEU A 51 6.97 9.07 11.17
C LEU A 51 7.96 9.44 12.29
N PRO A 52 7.51 9.57 13.56
CA PRO A 52 8.41 9.82 14.67
C PRO A 52 9.38 8.64 14.89
N PRO A 53 10.58 8.89 15.45
CA PRO A 53 11.51 7.82 15.79
C PRO A 53 10.85 6.72 16.64
N GLY A 54 11.17 5.45 16.33
CA GLY A 54 10.63 4.30 17.04
C GLY A 54 9.26 3.81 16.56
N HIS A 55 8.64 4.46 15.57
CA HIS A 55 7.42 3.98 14.93
C HIS A 55 7.74 3.07 13.74
N THR A 56 6.77 2.22 13.38
CA THR A 56 6.88 1.29 12.26
C THR A 56 5.88 1.72 11.18
N LEU A 57 6.36 1.87 9.95
CA LEU A 57 5.50 2.08 8.79
C LEU A 57 4.84 0.74 8.42
N LEU A 58 3.53 0.65 8.61
CA LEU A 58 2.75 -0.57 8.33
C LEU A 58 2.08 -0.55 6.95
N GLY A 59 1.99 0.62 6.33
CA GLY A 59 1.43 0.81 5.00
C GLY A 59 1.78 2.19 4.47
N LEU A 60 1.89 2.30 3.16
CA LEU A 60 2.21 3.54 2.47
C LEU A 60 1.42 3.63 1.18
N TYR A 61 0.74 4.75 0.96
CA TYR A 61 0.19 5.08 -0.34
C TYR A 61 1.24 5.84 -1.16
N GLU A 62 1.62 5.32 -2.32
CA GLU A 62 2.56 5.95 -3.23
C GLU A 62 1.92 6.19 -4.59
N GLY A 63 1.93 7.45 -5.04
CA GLY A 63 1.33 7.86 -6.30
C GLY A 63 0.59 9.17 -6.18
N VAL A 64 -0.05 9.58 -7.27
CA VAL A 64 -0.90 10.76 -7.32
C VAL A 64 -2.32 10.36 -6.90
N PRO A 65 -2.88 10.93 -5.81
CA PRO A 65 -4.25 10.67 -5.37
C PRO A 65 -5.24 10.85 -6.52
N LEU A 66 -6.31 10.05 -6.57
CA LEU A 66 -7.36 10.18 -7.58
C LEU A 66 -7.89 11.62 -7.70
N THR A 67 -8.02 12.33 -6.58
CA THR A 67 -8.46 13.72 -6.51
C THR A 67 -7.51 14.72 -7.17
N GLU A 68 -6.26 14.33 -7.40
CA GLU A 68 -5.19 15.16 -7.98
C GLU A 68 -4.79 14.71 -9.39
N ARG A 69 -5.41 13.63 -9.92
CA ARG A 69 -5.19 13.17 -11.30
C ARG A 69 -5.89 14.10 -12.29
N GLY A 70 -5.15 15.06 -12.83
CA GLY A 70 -5.62 15.93 -13.92
C GLY A 70 -5.61 15.26 -15.31
N ALA A 71 -6.02 16.00 -16.34
CA ALA A 71 -6.14 15.52 -17.73
C ALA A 71 -4.87 14.93 -18.38
N HIS A 72 -3.71 15.05 -17.73
CA HIS A 72 -2.41 14.57 -18.23
C HIS A 72 -2.02 13.18 -17.72
N TYR A 73 -2.81 12.56 -16.83
CA TYR A 73 -2.50 11.23 -16.26
C TYR A 73 -2.68 10.07 -17.27
N GLY A 74 -3.15 10.33 -18.50
CA GLY A 74 -3.45 9.31 -19.52
C GLY A 74 -2.44 9.19 -20.68
N LEU A 75 -1.24 9.76 -20.58
CA LEU A 75 -0.27 9.75 -21.69
C LEU A 75 0.73 8.58 -21.67
N VAL A 76 0.46 7.50 -20.94
CA VAL A 76 1.26 6.27 -21.01
C VAL A 76 0.41 5.20 -21.72
N PRO A 77 0.87 4.66 -22.86
CA PRO A 77 0.19 3.52 -23.50
C PRO A 77 0.25 2.28 -22.59
N PRO A 78 -0.63 1.28 -22.79
CA PRO A 78 -0.60 0.02 -22.04
C PRO A 78 0.75 -0.70 -22.15
#